data_AF-A0A2B7GDV2-F1
#
_entry.id   AF-A0A2B7GDV2-F1
#
_cell.length_a   1.000
_cell.length_b   1.000
_cell.length_c   1.000
_cell.angle_alpha   90.00
_cell.angle_beta   90.00
_cell.angle_gamma   90.00
#
_symmetry.space_group_name_H-M   'P 1'
#
loop_
_entity.id
_entity.type
_entity.pdbx_description
1 polymer ?
#
loop_
_entity_poly.entity_id
_entity_poly.type
_entity_poly.pdbx_seq_one_letter_code
_entity_poly.pdbx_strand_id
1 'polypeptide(L)' 'MSSQTHQQDSGTHQQDPEHVRTIGHDEYDPIGTLILIAIYFVILVLLWLFMYFVEFLGNGPTVIGALLTVVGLA' A
#
# COMPACT_ATOMS: atom_id res chain seq x y z
N MET A 1 -29.09 29.10 56.47
CA MET A 1 -28.89 29.74 55.15
C MET A 1 -27.61 29.15 54.56
N SER A 2 -27.68 28.00 53.90
CA SER A 2 -28.05 27.76 52.49
C SER A 2 -26.78 27.44 51.70
N SER A 3 -26.56 26.13 51.62
CA SER A 3 -25.64 25.33 50.83
C SER A 3 -25.23 25.93 49.48
N GLN A 4 -23.95 26.24 49.32
CA GLN A 4 -23.34 26.38 47.99
C GLN A 4 -23.02 24.97 47.47
N THR A 5 -23.98 24.45 46.72
CA THR A 5 -23.83 23.65 45.50
C THR A 5 -22.48 22.98 45.27
N HIS A 6 -22.43 21.68 45.56
CA HIS A 6 -21.73 20.70 44.74
C HIS A 6 -22.22 20.83 43.29
N GLN A 7 -21.56 21.64 42.46
CA GLN A 7 -21.70 21.57 41.00
C GLN A 7 -20.80 20.44 40.49
N GLN A 8 -21.33 19.24 40.68
CA GLN A 8 -21.47 18.19 39.68
C GLN A 8 -20.85 18.48 38.30
N ASP A 9 -19.52 18.38 38.19
CA ASP A 9 -18.83 18.18 36.92
C ASP A 9 -19.01 16.72 36.51
N SER A 10 -20.19 16.44 35.98
CA SER A 10 -20.49 15.16 35.34
C SER A 10 -19.84 15.21 33.97
N GLY A 11 -18.54 14.91 33.92
CA GLY A 11 -17.81 14.59 32.71
C GLY A 11 -18.51 13.43 32.01
N THR A 12 -19.47 13.77 31.17
CA THR A 12 -20.19 12.85 30.31
C THR A 12 -19.20 12.42 29.24
N HIS A 13 -18.46 11.34 29.51
CA HIS A 13 -17.91 10.51 28.45
C HIS A 13 -19.09 9.91 27.68
N GLN A 14 -19.69 10.72 26.81
CA GLN A 14 -20.55 10.29 25.74
C GLN A 14 -19.66 9.42 24.83
N GLN A 15 -19.72 8.12 25.06
CA GLN A 15 -19.29 7.13 24.08
C GLN A 15 -20.29 7.22 22.94
N ASP A 16 -20.00 8.08 21.95
CA ASP A 16 -20.79 8.15 20.73
C ASP A 16 -20.69 6.81 20.00
N PRO A 17 -21.83 6.16 19.67
CA PRO A 17 -21.84 4.90 18.95
C PRO A 17 -21.30 5.12 17.53
N GLU A 18 -20.25 4.40 17.16
CA GLU A 18 -19.77 4.21 15.79
C GLU A 18 -19.60 5.52 14.97
N HIS A 19 -18.48 6.23 15.18
CA HIS A 19 -18.13 7.41 14.38
C HIS A 19 -17.73 7.02 12.94
N VAL A 20 -18.71 6.69 12.09
CA VAL A 20 -18.51 6.60 10.63
C VAL A 20 -18.48 8.01 10.07
N ARG A 21 -17.29 8.63 10.04
CA ARG A 21 -17.06 9.93 9.40
C ARG A 21 -16.77 9.72 7.92
N THR A 22 -17.59 10.31 7.06
CA THR A 22 -17.29 10.44 5.64
C THR A 22 -16.11 11.40 5.46
N ILE A 23 -14.99 10.89 4.94
CA ILE A 23 -13.80 11.70 4.59
C ILE A 23 -14.06 12.42 3.26
N GLY A 24 -13.69 13.71 3.18
CA GLY A 24 -13.70 14.46 1.91
C GLY A 24 -12.52 14.04 1.03
N HIS A 25 -12.68 14.10 -0.30
CA HIS A 25 -11.58 13.79 -1.24
C HIS A 25 -10.43 14.80 -1.16
N ASP A 26 -10.76 16.02 -0.77
CA ASP A 26 -9.90 17.15 -0.49
C ASP A 26 -9.04 16.99 0.77
N GLU A 27 -9.45 16.09 1.68
CA GLU A 27 -8.72 15.75 2.90
C GLU A 27 -7.78 14.53 2.67
N TYR A 28 -7.88 13.87 1.52
CA TYR A 28 -7.05 12.72 1.16
C TYR A 28 -5.71 13.17 0.55
N ASP A 29 -4.61 12.95 1.28
CA ASP A 29 -3.25 13.18 0.81
C ASP A 29 -2.55 11.85 0.46
N PRO A 30 -2.46 11.47 -0.84
CA PRO A 30 -1.89 10.20 -1.26
C PRO A 30 -0.36 10.19 -1.34
N ILE A 31 0.36 11.22 -0.89
CA ILE A 31 1.83 11.27 -1.02
C ILE A 31 2.49 10.02 -0.38
N GLY A 32 2.01 9.60 0.79
CA GLY A 32 2.49 8.38 1.45
C GLY A 32 2.28 7.12 0.59
N THR A 33 1.07 6.94 0.07
CA THR A 33 0.74 5.80 -0.81
C THR A 33 1.55 5.82 -2.09
N LEU A 34 1.77 7.00 -2.69
CA LEU A 34 2.58 7.17 -3.88
C LEU A 34 4.04 6.73 -3.63
N ILE A 35 4.62 7.10 -2.49
CA ILE A 35 5.97 6.67 -2.09
C ILE A 35 6.04 5.15 -1.95
N LEU A 36 5.05 4.53 -1.30
CA LEU A 36 4.99 3.06 -1.17
C LEU A 36 4.96 2.37 -2.53
N ILE A 37 4.13 2.85 -3.46
CA ILE A 37 4.03 2.33 -4.83
C ILE A 37 5.36 2.53 -5.57
N ALA A 38 5.97 3.70 -5.46
CA ALA A 38 7.24 4.00 -6.13
C ALA A 38 8.37 3.08 -5.64
N ILE A 39 8.50 2.89 -4.32
CA ILE A 39 9.48 1.96 -3.73
C ILE A 39 9.22 0.53 -4.20
N TYR A 40 7.95 0.09 -4.17
CA TYR A 40 7.57 -1.23 -4.66
C TYR A 40 7.94 -1.43 -6.13
N PHE A 41 7.65 -0.45 -6.98
CA PHE A 41 8.00 -0.49 -8.40
C PHE A 41 9.52 -0.57 -8.63
N VAL A 42 10.31 0.21 -7.87
CA VAL A 42 11.77 0.15 -7.93
C VAL A 42 12.29 -1.23 -7.56
N ILE A 43 11.75 -1.84 -6.49
CA ILE A 43 12.11 -3.22 -6.09
C ILE A 43 11.80 -4.21 -7.22
N LEU A 44 10.62 -4.10 -7.85
CA LEU A 44 10.24 -4.97 -8.96
C LEU A 44 11.20 -4.83 -10.15
N VAL A 45 11.53 -3.60 -10.55
CA VAL A 45 12.46 -3.36 -11.67
C VAL A 45 13.86 -3.87 -11.35
N LEU A 46 14.33 -3.69 -10.11
CA LEU A 46 15.62 -4.21 -9.66
C LEU A 46 15.64 -5.74 -9.68
N LEU A 47 14.61 -6.41 -9.15
CA LEU A 47 14.51 -7.86 -9.21
C LEU A 47 14.43 -8.35 -10.66
N TRP A 48 13.66 -7.66 -11.50
CA TRP A 48 13.51 -7.99 -12.92
C TRP A 48 14.85 -7.89 -13.66
N LEU A 49 15.58 -6.78 -13.48
CA LEU A 49 16.92 -6.61 -14.03
C LEU A 49 17.89 -7.66 -13.48
N PHE A 50 17.84 -7.93 -12.17
CA PHE A 50 18.69 -8.95 -11.55
C PHE A 50 18.43 -10.35 -12.13
N MET A 51 17.17 -10.74 -12.29
CA MET A 51 16.81 -12.00 -12.95
C MET A 51 17.28 -12.05 -14.40
N TYR A 52 17.21 -10.93 -15.12
CA TYR A 52 17.81 -10.81 -16.46
C TYR A 52 19.32 -11.11 -16.39
N PHE A 53 20.09 -10.44 -15.53
CA PHE A 53 21.53 -10.73 -15.40
C PHE A 53 21.82 -12.19 -15.04
N VAL A 54 21.04 -12.80 -14.14
CA VAL A 54 21.16 -14.22 -13.78
C VAL A 54 20.93 -15.15 -14.97
N GLU A 55 19.97 -14.84 -15.85
CA GLU A 55 19.68 -15.62 -17.06
C GLU A 55 20.76 -15.43 -18.16
N PHE A 56 21.25 -14.19 -18.36
CA PHE A 56 22.09 -13.86 -19.52
C PHE A 56 23.60 -13.94 -19.27
N LEU A 57 24.10 -14.05 -18.04
CA LEU A 57 25.54 -14.19 -17.75
C LEU A 57 26.03 -15.66 -17.62
N GLY A 58 25.14 -16.66 -17.68
CA GLY A 58 25.39 -18.00 -17.12
C GLY A 58 25.08 -19.25 -17.96
N ASN A 59 24.83 -19.15 -19.27
CA ASN A 59 24.82 -20.29 -20.23
C ASN A 59 23.62 -21.29 -20.14
N GLY A 60 22.59 -21.11 -20.99
CA GLY A 60 21.51 -22.09 -21.24
C GLY A 60 20.36 -21.54 -22.11
N PRO A 61 19.63 -22.37 -22.90
CA PRO A 61 18.54 -21.92 -23.77
C PRO A 61 17.41 -21.26 -22.95
N THR A 62 16.99 -20.08 -23.40
CA THR A 62 16.11 -19.15 -22.66
C THR A 62 14.66 -19.63 -22.58
N VAL A 63 13.95 -19.28 -21.50
CA VAL A 63 12.51 -19.59 -21.32
C VAL A 63 11.67 -18.89 -22.40
N ILE A 64 12.12 -17.73 -22.89
CA ILE A 64 11.47 -16.99 -23.98
C ILE A 64 11.86 -17.55 -25.36
N GLY A 65 13.09 -18.06 -25.55
CA GLY A 65 13.53 -18.68 -26.81
C GLY A 65 12.88 -20.02 -27.08
N ALA A 66 12.64 -20.84 -26.06
CA ALA A 66 11.94 -22.12 -26.20
C ALA A 66 10.42 -21.94 -26.42
N LEU A 67 9.78 -21.01 -25.71
CA LEU A 67 8.33 -20.80 -25.83
C LEU A 67 7.96 -20.12 -27.17
N LEU A 68 8.73 -19.13 -27.64
CA LEU A 68 8.48 -18.46 -28.92
C LEU A 68 8.74 -19.37 -30.13
N THR A 69 9.69 -20.30 -30.05
CA THR A 69 9.96 -21.25 -31.15
C THR A 69 8.90 -22.34 -31.26
N VAL A 70 8.30 -22.77 -30.14
CA VAL A 70 7.22 -23.78 -30.13
C VAL A 70 5.88 -23.19 -30.61
N VAL A 71 5.57 -21.93 -30.29
CA VAL A 71 4.32 -21.27 -30.73
C VAL A 71 4.37 -20.81 -32.19
N GLY A 72 5.55 -20.56 -32.76
CA GLY A 72 5.73 -20.18 -34.17
C GLY A 72 5.75 -21.33 -35.19
N LEU A 73 5.66 -22.59 -34.72
CA LEU A 73 5.71 -23.80 -35.55
C LEU A 73 4.41 -24.62 -35.51
N ALA A 74 3.34 -24.12 -34.88
CA ALA A 74 2.02 -24.74 -34.81
C ALA A 74 1.00 -24.04 -35.71
#